data_AF-A0A352LME8-F1
#
_entry.id   AF-A0A352LME8-F1
#
_cell.length_a   1.000
_cell.length_b   1.000
_cell.length_c   1.000
_cell.angle_alpha   90.00
_cell.angle_beta   90.00
_cell.angle_gamma   90.00
#
_symmetry.space_group_name_H-M   'P 1'
#
loop_
_entity.id
_entity.type
_entity.pdbx_description
1 polymer ?
#
loop_
_entity_poly.entity_id
_entity_poly.type
_entity_poly.pdbx_seq_one_letter_code
_entity_poly.pdbx_strand_id
1 'polypeptide(L)'
;MTKPLHLTVSEDGKLGIKDFQPRTFGQALEGVLPKSWRHNPAELAQAVKGNADLLTVTIGLMGTFEEFLWNRYLETEDAIRQATEEIEQTAGDPRQEAKNAALKRLYGRLDRISTRLDRLEKYKPAKWIKSLKKKEYQALVEGFEQFLAQEVTEDWTLYSSAVDNPVLATVHAVRSLPLCALEALKIEFVEMAGASLPLEAYTRLNAAEANVIAKDEGIPVRFEAIEEKKVPEAEPAKAPARKAPAKKPAPKAKKAAASAK
;
A
#
# COMPACT_ATOMS: atom_id res chain seq x y z
N MET A 1 -12.73 21.29 25.54
CA MET A 1 -12.54 19.98 26.20
C MET A 1 -11.80 19.08 25.21
N THR A 2 -10.56 18.72 25.52
CA THR A 2 -9.78 17.74 24.76
C THR A 2 -10.42 16.36 24.93
N LYS A 3 -10.57 15.60 23.84
CA LYS A 3 -11.03 14.21 23.93
C LYS A 3 -10.00 13.41 24.75
N PRO A 4 -10.44 12.50 25.64
CA PRO A 4 -9.51 11.68 26.39
C PRO A 4 -8.69 10.80 25.43
N LEU A 5 -7.42 10.58 25.75
CA LEU A 5 -6.56 9.65 25.03
C LEU A 5 -6.97 8.21 25.37
N HIS A 6 -7.21 7.38 24.36
CA HIS A 6 -7.60 5.98 24.55
C HIS A 6 -6.40 5.07 24.28
N LEU A 7 -5.91 4.43 25.35
CA LEU A 7 -4.79 3.52 25.31
C LEU A 7 -5.24 2.09 25.58
N THR A 8 -4.48 1.16 25.02
CA THR A 8 -4.55 -0.26 25.33
C THR A 8 -3.35 -0.66 26.17
N VAL A 9 -3.52 -1.65 27.05
CA VAL A 9 -2.47 -2.25 27.87
C VAL A 9 -2.46 -3.75 27.61
N SER A 10 -1.33 -4.28 27.14
CA SER A 10 -1.11 -5.73 27.02
C SER A 10 -0.75 -6.36 28.37
N GLU A 11 -0.67 -7.69 28.42
CA GLU A 11 -0.33 -8.42 29.65
C GLU A 11 1.07 -8.07 30.21
N ASP A 12 2.04 -7.78 29.34
CA ASP A 12 3.39 -7.33 29.69
C ASP A 12 3.47 -5.82 29.99
N GLY A 13 2.34 -5.11 29.97
CA GLY A 13 2.25 -3.69 30.28
C GLY A 13 2.57 -2.77 29.11
N LYS A 14 2.79 -3.30 27.89
CA LYS A 14 3.04 -2.49 26.69
C LYS A 14 1.81 -1.65 26.37
N LEU A 15 2.04 -0.36 26.10
CA LEU A 15 1.00 0.57 25.72
C LEU A 15 0.79 0.56 24.20
N GLY A 16 -0.47 0.74 23.79
CA GLY A 16 -0.86 1.02 22.40
C GLY A 16 -1.98 2.06 22.35
N ILE A 17 -2.23 2.65 21.19
CA ILE A 17 -3.44 3.46 20.95
C ILE A 17 -4.55 2.53 20.46
N LYS A 18 -5.72 2.56 21.12
CA LYS A 18 -6.83 1.61 20.90
C LYS A 18 -7.34 1.56 19.45
N ASP A 19 -7.43 2.71 18.80
CA ASP A 19 -7.99 2.86 17.46
C ASP A 19 -6.97 3.56 16.53
N PHE A 20 -5.72 3.13 16.58
CA PHE A 20 -4.68 3.70 15.74
C PHE A 20 -5.03 3.51 14.26
N GLN A 21 -5.01 4.62 13.52
CA GLN A 21 -5.07 4.63 12.07
C GLN A 21 -3.91 5.50 11.57
N PRO A 22 -3.05 5.01 10.65
CA PRO A 22 -2.11 5.86 9.95
C PRO A 22 -2.86 6.99 9.25
N ARG A 23 -2.17 8.10 9.00
CA ARG A 23 -2.78 9.16 8.20
C ARG A 23 -3.04 8.65 6.79
N THR A 24 -4.10 9.14 6.17
CA THR A 24 -4.25 8.99 4.72
C THR A 24 -3.39 10.01 3.99
N PHE A 25 -3.07 9.76 2.72
CA PHE A 25 -2.40 10.76 1.88
C PHE A 25 -3.18 12.06 1.78
N GLY A 26 -4.52 12.00 1.81
CA GLY A 26 -5.39 13.17 1.86
C GLY A 26 -5.15 14.05 3.09
N GLN A 27 -4.92 13.42 4.26
CA GLN A 27 -4.58 14.13 5.49
C GLN A 27 -3.13 14.62 5.46
N ALA A 28 -2.18 13.79 5.00
CA ALA A 28 -0.77 14.15 4.95
C ALA A 28 -0.45 15.27 3.94
N LEU A 29 -1.25 15.39 2.87
CA LEU A 29 -1.14 16.43 1.84
C LEU A 29 -2.08 17.61 2.07
N GLU A 30 -2.68 17.72 3.25
CA GLU A 30 -3.54 18.86 3.56
C GLU A 30 -2.76 20.18 3.40
N GLY A 31 -3.27 21.08 2.58
CA GLY A 31 -2.60 22.34 2.23
C GLY A 31 -1.60 22.27 1.08
N VAL A 32 -1.19 21.07 0.62
CA VAL A 32 -0.34 20.91 -0.58
C VAL A 32 -1.16 21.02 -1.86
N LEU A 33 -2.35 20.41 -1.88
CA LEU A 33 -3.26 20.46 -3.03
C LEU A 33 -4.22 21.66 -2.93
N PRO A 34 -4.23 22.59 -3.91
CA PRO A 34 -5.17 23.72 -3.92
C PRO A 34 -6.62 23.26 -4.06
N LYS A 35 -7.59 23.92 -3.41
CA LYS A 35 -9.01 23.48 -3.41
C LYS A 35 -9.61 23.24 -4.81
N SER A 36 -9.17 23.99 -5.82
CA SER A 36 -9.62 23.91 -7.21
C SER A 36 -8.87 22.90 -8.08
N TRP A 37 -7.92 22.13 -7.53
CA TRP A 37 -7.08 21.22 -8.30
C TRP A 37 -7.90 20.24 -9.15
N ARG A 38 -9.05 19.74 -8.66
CA ARG A 38 -9.94 18.81 -9.36
C ARG A 38 -10.49 19.35 -10.69
N HIS A 39 -10.47 20.65 -10.90
CA HIS A 39 -10.99 21.30 -12.10
C HIS A 39 -9.93 22.16 -12.79
N ASN A 40 -8.73 22.27 -12.23
CA ASN A 40 -7.66 23.11 -12.74
C ASN A 40 -6.36 22.30 -12.97
N PRO A 41 -6.11 21.85 -14.21
CA PRO A 41 -4.89 21.12 -14.56
C PRO A 41 -3.60 21.88 -14.28
N ALA A 42 -3.63 23.22 -14.31
CA ALA A 42 -2.45 24.02 -14.03
C ALA A 42 -2.03 23.96 -12.56
N GLU A 43 -3.01 23.95 -11.65
CA GLU A 43 -2.77 23.86 -10.21
C GLU A 43 -2.28 22.46 -9.81
N LEU A 44 -2.93 21.40 -10.31
CA LEU A 44 -2.46 20.04 -10.06
C LEU A 44 -1.03 19.84 -10.59
N ALA A 45 -0.74 20.33 -11.80
CA ALA A 45 0.61 20.27 -12.37
C ALA A 45 1.65 21.05 -11.56
N GLN A 46 1.25 22.11 -10.84
CA GLN A 46 2.16 22.85 -9.96
C GLN A 46 2.38 22.10 -8.65
N ALA A 47 1.34 21.53 -8.04
CA ALA A 47 1.46 20.71 -6.83
C ALA A 47 2.36 19.48 -7.08
N VAL A 48 2.18 18.82 -8.23
CA VAL A 48 3.01 17.68 -8.67
C VAL A 48 4.49 18.04 -8.84
N LYS A 49 4.82 19.28 -9.20
CA LYS A 49 6.23 19.72 -9.26
C LYS A 49 6.84 19.95 -7.88
N GLY A 50 6.02 20.31 -6.90
CA GLY A 50 6.46 20.73 -5.56
C GLY A 50 6.48 19.60 -4.53
N ASN A 51 5.95 18.42 -4.85
CA ASN A 51 5.85 17.31 -3.92
C ASN A 51 6.24 15.98 -4.59
N ALA A 52 7.18 15.26 -3.98
CA ALA A 52 7.75 14.04 -4.53
C ALA A 52 6.72 12.90 -4.61
N ASP A 53 5.87 12.74 -3.60
CA ASP A 53 4.86 11.68 -3.58
C ASP A 53 3.80 11.91 -4.66
N LEU A 54 3.33 13.16 -4.84
CA LEU A 54 2.44 13.52 -5.95
C LEU A 54 3.08 13.28 -7.32
N LEU A 55 4.40 13.51 -7.45
CA LEU A 55 5.15 13.20 -8.66
C LEU A 55 5.17 11.70 -8.94
N THR A 56 5.50 10.88 -7.95
CA THR A 56 5.53 9.42 -8.04
C THR A 56 4.17 8.86 -8.46
N VAL A 57 3.07 9.33 -7.84
CA VAL A 57 1.71 8.94 -8.22
C VAL A 57 1.38 9.35 -9.65
N THR A 58 1.78 10.56 -10.05
CA THR A 58 1.56 11.01 -11.43
C THR A 58 2.29 10.11 -12.42
N ILE A 59 3.52 9.69 -12.13
CA ILE A 59 4.29 8.78 -12.99
C ILE A 59 3.57 7.43 -13.12
N GLY A 60 3.07 6.88 -12.01
CA GLY A 60 2.28 5.65 -12.03
C GLY A 60 1.02 5.77 -12.90
N LEU A 61 0.23 6.84 -12.70
CA LEU A 61 -0.97 7.11 -13.51
C LEU A 61 -0.65 7.37 -14.99
N MET A 62 0.50 7.97 -15.27
CA MET A 62 0.99 8.17 -16.64
C MET A 62 1.32 6.83 -17.31
N GLY A 63 1.94 5.90 -16.58
CA GLY A 63 2.18 4.53 -17.04
C GLY A 63 0.89 3.76 -17.32
N THR A 64 -0.10 3.82 -16.44
CA THR A 64 -1.43 3.22 -16.70
C THR A 64 -2.10 3.82 -17.94
N PHE A 65 -1.91 5.12 -18.17
CA PHE A 65 -2.41 5.79 -19.36
C PHE A 65 -1.69 5.34 -20.63
N GLU A 66 -0.37 5.12 -20.56
CA GLU A 66 0.44 4.56 -21.64
C GLU A 66 -0.06 3.15 -22.01
N GLU A 67 -0.21 2.26 -21.03
CA GLU A 67 -0.73 0.91 -21.23
C GLU A 67 -2.11 0.92 -21.89
N PHE A 68 -3.01 1.81 -21.45
CA PHE A 68 -4.31 2.00 -22.08
C PHE A 68 -4.18 2.37 -23.57
N LEU A 69 -3.29 3.32 -23.91
CA LEU A 69 -3.05 3.70 -25.29
C LEU A 69 -2.45 2.54 -26.10
N TRP A 70 -1.55 1.76 -25.50
CA TRP A 70 -0.94 0.63 -26.18
C TRP A 70 -1.95 -0.48 -26.50
N ASN A 71 -2.83 -0.80 -25.55
CA ASN A 71 -3.93 -1.73 -25.78
C ASN A 71 -4.85 -1.25 -26.92
N ARG A 72 -5.18 0.05 -26.97
CA ARG A 72 -5.97 0.62 -28.07
C ARG A 72 -5.27 0.61 -29.41
N TYR A 73 -3.95 0.73 -29.43
CA TYR A 73 -3.16 0.61 -30.65
C TYR A 73 -3.28 -0.81 -31.20
N LEU A 74 -3.00 -1.83 -30.37
CA LEU A 74 -3.04 -3.24 -30.79
C LEU A 74 -4.44 -3.64 -31.27
N GLU A 75 -5.49 -3.21 -30.57
CA GLU A 75 -6.88 -3.40 -31.03
C GLU A 75 -7.13 -2.75 -32.40
N THR A 76 -6.57 -1.57 -32.64
CA THR A 76 -6.76 -0.86 -33.92
C THR A 76 -5.96 -1.51 -35.04
N GLU A 77 -4.75 -2.00 -34.75
CA GLU A 77 -3.92 -2.75 -35.69
C GLU A 77 -4.58 -4.06 -36.11
N ASP A 78 -5.14 -4.81 -35.15
CA ASP A 78 -5.88 -6.04 -35.46
C ASP A 78 -7.12 -5.75 -36.32
N ALA A 79 -7.87 -4.68 -36.00
CA ALA A 79 -9.01 -4.26 -36.81
C ALA A 79 -8.60 -3.84 -38.24
N ILE A 80 -7.42 -3.23 -38.41
CA ILE A 80 -6.87 -2.89 -39.74
C ILE A 80 -6.55 -4.17 -40.51
N ARG A 81 -5.91 -5.14 -39.87
CA ARG A 81 -5.60 -6.44 -40.48
C ARG A 81 -6.86 -7.14 -40.95
N GLN A 82 -7.86 -7.29 -40.08
CA GLN A 82 -9.15 -7.92 -40.41
C GLN A 82 -9.85 -7.20 -41.56
N ALA A 83 -9.93 -5.86 -41.50
CA ALA A 83 -10.56 -5.08 -42.57
C ALA A 83 -9.83 -5.20 -43.91
N THR A 84 -8.50 -5.35 -43.89
CA THR A 84 -7.69 -5.55 -45.10
C THR A 84 -7.96 -6.93 -45.71
N GLU A 85 -7.94 -7.98 -44.89
CA GLU A 85 -8.27 -9.35 -45.33
C GLU A 85 -9.68 -9.43 -45.92
N GLU A 86 -10.67 -8.79 -45.29
CA GLU A 86 -12.05 -8.74 -45.80
C GLU A 86 -12.14 -8.03 -47.17
N ILE A 87 -11.40 -6.94 -47.37
CA ILE A 87 -11.38 -6.20 -48.64
C ILE A 87 -10.76 -7.06 -49.74
N GLU A 88 -9.67 -7.78 -49.45
CA GLU A 88 -9.03 -8.68 -50.41
C GLU A 88 -9.94 -9.85 -50.81
N GLN A 89 -10.67 -10.43 -49.86
CA GLN A 89 -11.60 -11.54 -50.10
C GLN A 89 -12.88 -11.12 -50.84
N THR A 90 -13.25 -9.84 -50.81
CA THR A 90 -14.49 -9.31 -51.40
C THR A 90 -14.24 -8.38 -52.59
N ALA A 91 -13.18 -8.65 -53.36
CA ALA A 91 -12.86 -7.91 -54.57
C ALA A 91 -14.03 -7.91 -55.57
N GLY A 92 -14.54 -6.73 -55.93
CA GLY A 92 -15.68 -6.55 -56.83
C GLY A 92 -17.04 -6.31 -56.14
N ASP A 93 -17.06 -6.24 -54.80
CA ASP A 93 -18.26 -5.88 -54.03
C ASP A 93 -18.64 -4.40 -54.26
N PRO A 94 -19.90 -4.07 -54.59
CA PRO A 94 -20.35 -2.67 -54.70
C PRO A 94 -20.17 -1.85 -53.41
N ARG A 95 -19.93 -2.48 -52.25
CA ARG A 95 -19.62 -1.81 -50.97
C ARG A 95 -18.13 -1.55 -50.73
N GLN A 96 -17.27 -1.80 -51.70
CA GLN A 96 -15.81 -1.70 -51.54
C GLN A 96 -15.32 -0.29 -51.19
N GLU A 97 -15.96 0.76 -51.71
CA GLU A 97 -15.67 2.14 -51.32
C GLU A 97 -15.94 2.42 -49.84
N ALA A 98 -17.03 1.89 -49.30
CA ALA A 98 -17.38 2.05 -47.89
C ALA A 98 -16.41 1.31 -46.97
N LYS A 99 -15.98 0.10 -47.37
CA LYS A 99 -14.95 -0.69 -46.67
C LYS A 99 -13.60 0.03 -46.66
N ASN A 100 -13.16 0.56 -47.81
CA ASN A 100 -11.95 1.37 -47.92
C ASN A 100 -12.00 2.65 -47.06
N ALA A 101 -13.16 3.31 -47.01
CA ALA A 101 -13.35 4.48 -46.15
C ALA A 101 -13.26 4.13 -44.65
N ALA A 102 -13.77 2.96 -44.24
CA ALA A 102 -13.64 2.46 -42.87
C ALA A 102 -12.18 2.15 -42.52
N LEU A 103 -11.46 1.47 -43.41
CA LEU A 103 -10.03 1.19 -43.26
C LEU A 103 -9.20 2.48 -43.11
N LYS A 104 -9.47 3.51 -43.93
CA LYS A 104 -8.81 4.82 -43.80
C LYS A 104 -9.06 5.48 -42.44
N ARG A 105 -10.26 5.32 -41.87
CA ARG A 105 -10.58 5.83 -40.51
C ARG A 105 -9.80 5.09 -39.43
N LEU A 106 -9.57 3.78 -39.60
CA LEU A 106 -8.76 2.99 -38.68
C LEU A 106 -7.30 3.43 -38.70
N TYR A 107 -6.69 3.61 -39.89
CA TYR A 107 -5.34 4.18 -40.01
C TYR A 107 -5.24 5.56 -39.35
N GLY A 108 -6.22 6.44 -39.59
CA GLY A 108 -6.26 7.75 -38.94
C GLY A 108 -6.50 7.67 -37.41
N ARG A 109 -7.03 6.57 -36.88
CA ARG A 109 -7.10 6.32 -35.44
C ARG A 109 -5.74 5.84 -34.92
N LEU A 110 -5.10 4.91 -35.62
CA LEU A 110 -3.78 4.37 -35.26
C LEU A 110 -2.72 5.48 -35.18
N ASP A 111 -2.66 6.34 -36.20
CA ASP A 111 -1.76 7.51 -36.24
C ASP A 111 -1.97 8.46 -35.05
N ARG A 112 -3.24 8.72 -34.70
CA ARG A 112 -3.57 9.52 -33.51
C ARG A 112 -3.13 8.85 -32.21
N ILE A 113 -3.18 7.53 -32.11
CA ILE A 113 -2.71 6.80 -30.92
C ILE A 113 -1.18 6.84 -30.85
N SER A 114 -0.49 6.54 -31.95
CA SER A 114 0.97 6.60 -32.04
C SER A 114 1.50 8.01 -31.69
N THR A 115 0.92 9.07 -32.28
CA THR A 115 1.30 10.46 -31.95
C THR A 115 1.14 10.77 -30.45
N ARG A 116 0.16 10.16 -29.78
CA ARG A 116 -0.06 10.36 -28.34
C ARG A 116 0.96 9.60 -27.50
N LEU A 117 1.30 8.37 -27.87
CA LEU A 117 2.35 7.58 -27.22
C LEU A 117 3.71 8.30 -27.34
N ASP A 118 4.07 8.77 -28.53
CA ASP A 118 5.28 9.57 -28.77
C ASP A 118 5.34 10.84 -27.91
N ARG A 119 4.18 11.49 -27.68
CA ARG A 119 4.10 12.67 -26.82
C ARG A 119 4.28 12.29 -25.37
N LEU A 120 3.70 11.18 -24.93
CA LEU A 120 3.77 10.70 -23.55
C LEU A 120 5.21 10.39 -23.14
N GLU A 121 5.96 9.70 -24.01
CA GLU A 121 7.39 9.40 -23.82
C GLU A 121 8.23 10.68 -23.62
N LYS A 122 7.87 11.76 -24.31
CA LYS A 122 8.58 13.06 -24.27
C LYS A 122 8.09 13.99 -23.16
N TYR A 123 6.98 13.67 -22.51
CA TYR A 123 6.36 14.59 -21.55
C TYR A 123 6.86 14.35 -20.14
N LYS A 124 7.26 15.45 -19.49
CA LYS A 124 7.35 15.47 -18.03
C LYS A 124 5.93 15.37 -17.44
N PRO A 125 5.74 14.76 -16.25
CA PRO A 125 4.42 14.56 -15.64
C PRO A 125 3.56 15.83 -15.60
N ALA A 126 4.11 16.95 -15.12
CA ALA A 126 3.39 18.23 -15.08
C ALA A 126 2.97 18.78 -16.47
N LYS A 127 3.73 18.48 -17.53
CA LYS A 127 3.37 18.87 -18.91
C LYS A 127 2.26 17.97 -19.44
N TRP A 128 2.32 16.68 -19.13
CA TRP A 128 1.28 15.73 -19.48
C TRP A 128 -0.07 16.12 -18.89
N ILE A 129 -0.13 16.41 -17.59
CA ILE A 129 -1.37 16.85 -16.89
C ILE A 129 -2.04 18.02 -17.62
N LYS A 130 -1.26 19.05 -17.99
CA LYS A 130 -1.77 20.25 -18.70
C LYS A 130 -2.24 19.97 -20.12
N SER A 131 -1.80 18.87 -20.73
CA SER A 131 -2.16 18.48 -22.09
C SER A 131 -3.43 17.63 -22.17
N LEU A 132 -3.91 17.11 -21.02
CA LEU A 132 -5.07 16.24 -20.96
C LEU A 132 -6.34 16.99 -21.34
N LYS A 133 -7.20 16.30 -22.10
CA LYS A 133 -8.55 16.80 -22.37
C LYS A 133 -9.42 16.62 -21.13
N LYS A 134 -10.53 17.37 -21.05
CA LYS A 134 -11.46 17.36 -19.89
C LYS A 134 -11.79 15.97 -19.34
N LYS A 135 -12.17 15.01 -20.20
CA LYS A 135 -12.51 13.63 -19.77
C LYS A 135 -11.31 12.86 -19.23
N GLU A 136 -10.13 13.05 -19.82
CA GLU A 136 -8.90 12.37 -19.43
C GLU A 136 -8.37 12.97 -18.12
N TYR A 137 -8.50 14.29 -17.97
CA TYR A 137 -8.20 14.96 -16.72
C TYR A 137 -9.12 14.49 -15.59
N GLN A 138 -10.41 14.27 -15.86
CA GLN A 138 -11.33 13.72 -14.87
C GLN A 138 -10.92 12.31 -14.42
N ALA A 139 -10.53 11.44 -15.35
CA ALA A 139 -10.00 10.12 -15.00
C ALA A 139 -8.70 10.20 -14.17
N LEU A 140 -7.82 11.16 -14.48
CA LEU A 140 -6.64 11.44 -13.66
C LEU A 140 -7.04 11.85 -12.23
N VAL A 141 -8.03 12.74 -12.09
CA VAL A 141 -8.54 13.19 -10.79
C VAL A 141 -9.08 12.01 -9.97
N GLU A 142 -9.86 11.11 -10.59
CA GLU A 142 -10.35 9.89 -9.93
C GLU A 142 -9.20 9.00 -9.43
N GLY A 143 -8.13 8.86 -10.22
CA GLY A 143 -6.92 8.14 -9.80
C GLY A 143 -6.22 8.79 -8.60
N PHE A 144 -6.12 10.12 -8.59
CA PHE A 144 -5.60 10.85 -7.42
C PHE A 144 -6.50 10.70 -6.20
N GLU A 145 -7.82 10.72 -6.34
CA GLU A 145 -8.73 10.55 -5.21
C GLU A 145 -8.60 9.17 -4.57
N GLN A 146 -8.41 8.13 -5.39
CA GLN A 146 -8.11 6.79 -4.88
C GLN A 146 -6.80 6.77 -4.09
N PHE A 147 -5.74 7.41 -4.62
CA PHE A 147 -4.48 7.54 -3.90
C PHE A 147 -4.62 8.32 -2.58
N LEU A 148 -5.33 9.45 -2.58
CA LEU A 148 -5.54 10.26 -1.38
C LEU A 148 -6.29 9.53 -0.27
N ALA A 149 -7.08 8.52 -0.61
CA ALA A 149 -7.78 7.67 0.36
C ALA A 149 -6.89 6.58 0.97
N GLN A 150 -5.72 6.30 0.40
CA GLN A 150 -4.79 5.29 0.92
C GLN A 150 -4.04 5.80 2.16
N GLU A 151 -3.68 4.87 3.04
CA GLU A 151 -2.83 5.10 4.19
C GLU A 151 -1.38 5.38 3.74
N VAL A 152 -0.70 6.27 4.46
CA VAL A 152 0.72 6.55 4.22
C VAL A 152 1.56 5.39 4.77
N THR A 153 2.35 4.75 3.90
CA THR A 153 3.27 3.67 4.26
C THR A 153 4.72 4.14 4.23
N GLU A 154 5.62 3.34 4.83
CA GLU A 154 7.04 3.68 5.03
C GLU A 154 7.85 3.94 3.75
N ASP A 155 7.35 3.49 2.60
CA ASP A 155 7.98 3.69 1.29
C ASP A 155 7.85 5.13 0.76
N TRP A 156 7.03 5.97 1.40
CA TRP A 156 6.70 7.31 0.93
C TRP A 156 7.41 8.42 1.69
N THR A 157 7.66 9.54 1.02
CA THR A 157 8.41 10.65 1.63
C THR A 157 7.62 11.39 2.71
N LEU A 158 6.29 11.36 2.64
CA LEU A 158 5.39 11.92 3.66
C LEU A 158 5.26 11.06 4.92
N TYR A 159 5.77 9.83 4.90
CA TYR A 159 5.74 8.95 6.05
C TYR A 159 6.52 9.56 7.20
N SER A 160 5.86 9.63 8.36
CA SER A 160 6.49 10.03 9.61
C SER A 160 6.22 8.95 10.63
N SER A 161 7.27 8.23 11.01
CA SER A 161 7.18 7.15 12.00
C SER A 161 6.53 7.61 13.31
N ALA A 162 6.73 8.88 13.71
CA ALA A 162 6.11 9.44 14.91
C ALA A 162 4.57 9.49 14.91
N VAL A 163 3.90 9.42 13.75
CA VAL A 163 2.43 9.54 13.64
C VAL A 163 1.80 8.44 12.78
N ASP A 164 2.56 7.83 11.87
CA ASP A 164 2.08 6.79 10.94
C ASP A 164 2.52 5.37 11.39
N ASN A 165 3.36 5.26 12.43
CA ASN A 165 3.68 3.99 13.09
C ASN A 165 2.88 3.84 14.40
N PRO A 166 2.15 2.74 14.63
CA PRO A 166 1.33 2.57 15.85
C PRO A 166 2.13 2.66 17.15
N VAL A 167 3.35 2.12 17.15
CA VAL A 167 4.20 2.07 18.35
C VAL A 167 4.73 3.48 18.66
N LEU A 168 5.33 4.14 17.68
CA LEU A 168 5.91 5.47 17.90
C LEU A 168 4.84 6.56 18.04
N ALA A 169 3.68 6.40 17.42
CA ALA A 169 2.51 7.25 17.68
C ALA A 169 2.04 7.11 19.13
N THR A 170 2.06 5.89 19.69
CA THR A 170 1.78 5.67 21.11
C THR A 170 2.81 6.36 21.98
N VAL A 171 4.11 6.19 21.70
CA VAL A 171 5.19 6.89 22.42
C VAL A 171 4.97 8.40 22.36
N HIS A 172 4.70 8.97 21.18
CA HIS A 172 4.47 10.40 21.01
C HIS A 172 3.24 10.91 21.79
N ALA A 173 2.12 10.18 21.73
CA ALA A 173 0.90 10.53 22.45
C ALA A 173 1.10 10.50 23.97
N VAL A 174 1.79 9.46 24.47
CA VAL A 174 2.08 9.30 25.90
C VAL A 174 3.08 10.35 26.38
N ARG A 175 4.13 10.66 25.61
CA ARG A 175 5.09 11.73 25.93
C ARG A 175 4.48 13.13 25.97
N SER A 176 3.31 13.32 25.35
CA SER A 176 2.58 14.58 25.40
C SER A 176 1.83 14.79 26.73
N LEU A 177 1.79 13.78 27.61
CA LEU A 177 1.22 13.90 28.95
C LEU A 177 2.16 14.68 29.89
N PRO A 178 1.62 15.40 30.90
CA PRO A 178 2.42 16.02 31.94
C PRO A 178 3.25 15.00 32.73
N LEU A 179 4.41 15.41 33.25
CA LEU A 179 5.29 14.52 34.01
C LEU A 179 4.60 13.84 35.20
N CYS A 180 3.76 14.57 35.95
CA CYS A 180 2.99 14.01 37.06
C CYS A 180 2.04 12.89 36.62
N ALA A 181 1.48 12.97 35.41
CA ALA A 181 0.63 11.92 34.85
C ALA A 181 1.45 10.68 34.47
N LEU A 182 2.65 10.87 33.90
CA LEU A 182 3.57 9.77 33.59
C LEU A 182 3.99 9.02 34.85
N GLU A 183 4.34 9.74 35.92
CA GLU A 183 4.72 9.18 37.21
C GLU A 183 3.56 8.44 37.89
N ALA A 184 2.38 9.07 37.95
CA ALA A 184 1.17 8.46 38.56
C ALA A 184 0.76 7.17 37.83
N LEU A 185 0.83 7.16 36.50
CA LEU A 185 0.52 6.01 35.66
C LEU A 185 1.67 5.01 35.54
N LYS A 186 2.79 5.24 36.24
CA LYS A 186 4.01 4.41 36.22
C LYS A 186 4.47 4.07 34.80
N ILE A 187 4.51 5.09 33.94
CA ILE A 187 4.87 4.95 32.54
C ILE A 187 6.39 5.03 32.38
N GLU A 188 6.96 4.03 31.72
CA GLU A 188 8.38 3.95 31.40
C GLU A 188 8.56 3.84 29.89
N PHE A 189 9.65 4.40 29.38
CA PHE A 189 9.99 4.36 27.97
C PHE A 189 11.22 3.49 27.73
N VAL A 190 11.19 2.68 26.67
CA VAL A 190 12.35 1.91 26.23
C VAL A 190 13.23 2.80 25.35
N GLU A 191 14.39 3.17 25.87
CA GLU A 191 15.39 3.94 25.13
C GLU A 191 16.43 3.00 24.51
N MET A 192 16.82 3.27 23.26
CA MET A 192 17.93 2.60 22.60
C MET A 192 19.09 3.58 22.42
N ALA A 193 20.31 3.15 22.75
CA ALA A 193 21.50 3.97 22.59
C ALA A 193 21.66 4.42 21.13
N GLY A 194 21.69 5.74 20.91
CA GLY A 194 21.81 6.35 19.58
C GLY A 194 20.47 6.63 18.88
N ALA A 195 19.33 6.21 19.43
CA ALA A 195 18.02 6.61 18.93
C ALA A 195 17.64 8.01 19.44
N SER A 196 17.08 8.85 18.56
CA SER A 196 16.60 10.19 18.92
C SER A 196 15.24 10.18 19.64
N LEU A 197 14.52 9.05 19.61
CA LEU A 197 13.21 8.84 20.23
C LEU A 197 13.15 7.46 20.89
N PRO A 198 12.46 7.32 22.05
CA PRO A 198 12.17 6.02 22.63
C PRO A 198 11.38 5.14 21.67
N LEU A 199 11.62 3.83 21.75
CA LEU A 199 11.05 2.86 20.83
C LEU A 199 9.67 2.40 21.27
N GLU A 200 9.44 2.31 22.58
CA GLU A 200 8.22 1.74 23.15
C GLU A 200 7.87 2.43 24.49
N ALA A 201 6.61 2.33 24.90
CA ALA A 201 6.10 2.83 26.17
C ALA A 201 5.40 1.69 26.93
N TYR A 202 5.65 1.60 28.22
CA TYR A 202 5.14 0.56 29.11
C TYR A 202 4.53 1.19 30.35
N THR A 203 3.56 0.51 30.96
CA THR A 203 3.08 0.81 32.31
C THR A 203 3.24 -0.42 33.19
N ARG A 204 3.50 -0.21 34.48
CA ARG A 204 3.52 -1.27 35.51
C ARG A 204 2.13 -1.59 36.09
N LEU A 205 1.08 -0.98 35.54
CA LEU A 205 -0.30 -1.12 36.00
C LEU A 205 -1.11 -1.93 35.01
N ASN A 206 -2.08 -2.70 35.48
CA ASN A 206 -3.11 -3.22 34.58
C ASN A 206 -4.11 -2.10 34.21
N ALA A 207 -4.93 -2.34 33.18
CA ALA A 207 -5.90 -1.34 32.70
C ALA A 207 -6.89 -0.87 33.78
N ALA A 208 -7.30 -1.74 34.71
CA ALA A 208 -8.24 -1.37 35.77
C ALA A 208 -7.59 -0.41 36.78
N GLU A 209 -6.38 -0.73 37.25
CA GLU A 209 -5.59 0.11 38.14
C GLU A 209 -5.29 1.48 37.50
N ALA A 210 -4.84 1.48 36.25
CA ALA A 210 -4.51 2.71 35.53
C ALA A 210 -5.74 3.61 35.34
N ASN A 211 -6.93 3.06 35.11
CA ASN A 211 -8.16 3.84 35.00
C ASN A 211 -8.63 4.44 36.34
N VAL A 212 -8.41 3.75 37.46
CA VAL A 212 -8.70 4.31 38.79
C VAL A 212 -7.82 5.52 39.04
N ILE A 213 -6.50 5.38 38.84
CA ILE A 213 -5.55 6.49 39.02
C ILE A 213 -5.84 7.64 38.05
N ALA A 214 -6.10 7.35 36.77
CA ALA A 214 -6.43 8.38 35.79
C ALA A 214 -7.67 9.19 36.19
N LYS A 215 -8.67 8.52 36.77
CA LYS A 215 -9.89 9.19 37.25
C LYS A 215 -9.63 10.03 38.50
N ASP A 216 -8.92 9.48 39.48
CA ASP A 216 -8.65 10.13 40.77
C ASP A 216 -7.76 11.37 40.59
N GLU A 217 -6.77 11.30 39.69
CA GLU A 217 -5.84 12.38 39.37
C GLU A 217 -6.35 13.32 38.26
N GLY A 218 -7.55 13.08 37.73
CA GLY A 218 -8.13 13.90 36.65
C GLY A 218 -7.35 13.87 35.34
N ILE A 219 -6.58 12.80 35.09
CA ILE A 219 -5.79 12.60 33.87
C ILE A 219 -6.74 12.21 32.73
N PRO A 220 -6.74 12.91 31.58
CA PRO A 220 -7.67 12.67 30.48
C PRO A 220 -7.23 11.47 29.62
N VAL A 221 -7.06 10.29 30.24
CA VAL A 221 -6.66 9.04 29.59
C VAL A 221 -7.64 7.93 30.00
N ARG A 222 -7.91 7.00 29.09
CA ARG A 222 -8.66 5.77 29.36
C ARG A 222 -7.87 4.58 28.87
N PHE A 223 -7.81 3.54 29.69
CA PHE A 223 -7.10 2.30 29.40
C PHE A 223 -8.08 1.16 29.12
N GLU A 224 -7.71 0.27 28.22
CA GLU A 224 -8.40 -0.98 27.97
C GLU A 224 -7.39 -2.12 27.94
N ALA A 225 -7.73 -3.27 28.49
CA ALA A 225 -6.89 -4.45 28.37
C ALA A 225 -7.01 -5.01 26.95
N ILE A 226 -5.88 -5.35 26.32
CA ILE A 226 -5.90 -6.20 25.15
C ILE A 226 -6.11 -7.63 25.66
N GLU A 227 -7.32 -8.15 25.53
CA GLU A 227 -7.50 -9.59 25.60
C GLU A 227 -6.84 -10.16 24.34
N GLU A 228 -5.69 -10.84 24.50
CA GLU A 228 -5.19 -11.64 23.39
C GLU A 228 -6.31 -12.62 23.00
N LYS A 229 -6.81 -12.51 21.76
CA LYS A 229 -7.39 -13.67 21.12
C LYS A 229 -6.29 -14.72 21.19
N LYS A 230 -6.45 -15.73 22.05
CA LYS A 230 -5.73 -16.99 21.93
C LYS A 230 -5.85 -17.41 20.48
N VAL A 231 -4.79 -17.17 19.71
CA VAL A 231 -4.60 -17.88 18.46
C VAL A 231 -4.58 -19.33 18.92
N PRO A 232 -5.53 -20.18 18.50
CA PRO A 232 -5.43 -21.59 18.82
C PRO A 232 -4.06 -22.01 18.30
N GLU A 233 -3.20 -22.40 19.24
CA GLU A 233 -1.89 -22.95 18.97
C GLU A 233 -2.14 -24.03 17.91
N ALA A 234 -1.72 -23.76 16.68
CA ALA A 234 -1.84 -24.73 15.62
C ALA A 234 -1.06 -25.95 16.14
N GLU A 235 -1.78 -27.05 16.40
CA GLU A 235 -1.16 -28.32 16.76
C GLU A 235 0.05 -28.49 15.84
N PRO A 236 1.25 -28.78 16.38
CA PRO A 236 2.42 -28.94 15.54
C PRO A 236 2.09 -29.97 14.49
N ALA A 237 2.03 -29.51 13.23
CA ALA A 237 1.75 -30.37 12.09
C ALA A 237 2.68 -31.57 12.19
N LYS A 238 2.10 -32.77 12.29
CA LYS A 238 2.87 -34.02 12.29
C LYS A 238 3.88 -33.94 11.15
N ALA A 239 5.16 -33.88 11.54
CA ALA A 239 6.25 -33.88 10.59
C ALA A 239 6.04 -35.05 9.59
N PRO A 240 6.14 -34.82 8.28
CA PRO A 240 6.02 -35.90 7.31
C PRO A 240 7.08 -36.94 7.63
N ALA A 241 6.62 -38.19 7.81
CA ALA A 241 7.46 -39.32 8.16
C ALA A 241 8.69 -39.36 7.26
N ARG A 242 9.86 -39.07 7.84
CA ARG A 242 11.16 -39.26 7.20
C ARG A 242 11.25 -40.75 6.89
N LYS A 243 11.11 -41.11 5.61
CA LYS A 243 11.29 -42.49 5.13
C LYS A 243 12.65 -42.98 5.64
N ALA A 244 12.61 -44.00 6.48
CA ALA A 244 13.79 -44.64 7.02
C ALA A 244 14.66 -45.16 5.87
N PRO A 245 15.99 -44.97 5.89
CA PRO A 245 16.88 -45.60 4.93
C PRO A 245 16.76 -47.12 5.05
N ALA A 246 16.61 -47.77 3.89
CA ALA A 246 16.53 -49.22 3.76
C ALA A 246 17.74 -49.89 4.43
N LYS A 247 17.51 -50.62 5.53
CA LYS A 247 18.52 -51.47 6.17
C LYS A 247 18.85 -52.62 5.22
N LYS A 248 20.10 -52.64 4.72
CA LYS A 248 20.72 -53.84 4.16
C LYS A 248 20.64 -54.99 5.19
N PRO A 249 20.31 -56.22 4.77
CA PRO A 249 20.15 -57.34 5.67
C PRO A 249 21.49 -57.76 6.30
N ALA A 250 21.48 -58.04 7.59
CA ALA A 250 22.60 -58.57 8.34
C ALA A 250 22.98 -59.99 7.87
N PRO A 251 24.27 -60.37 7.89
CA PRO A 251 24.72 -61.70 7.50
C PRO A 251 24.28 -62.77 8.50
N LYS A 252 23.74 -63.88 7.98
CA LYS A 252 23.43 -65.10 8.73
C LYS A 252 24.73 -65.79 9.19
N ALA A 253 24.97 -65.87 10.49
CA ALA A 253 25.95 -66.79 11.04
C ALA A 253 25.40 -68.23 11.00
N LYS A 254 26.09 -69.12 10.27
CA LYS A 254 25.85 -70.56 10.28
C LYS A 254 26.30 -71.16 11.61
N LYS A 255 25.48 -72.06 12.17
CA LYS A 255 25.79 -72.88 13.35
C LYS A 255 27.09 -73.67 13.14
N ALA A 256 27.94 -73.66 14.16
CA ALA A 256 28.96 -74.68 14.34
C ALA A 256 28.30 -76.01 14.71
N ALA A 257 28.73 -77.10 14.08
CA ALA A 257 28.62 -78.45 14.59
C ALA A 257 29.96 -79.15 14.33
N ALA A 258 30.29 -80.02 15.27
CA ALA A 258 31.61 -80.52 15.57
C ALA A 258 32.19 -81.51 14.54
N SER A 259 33.52 -81.56 14.59
CA SER A 259 34.47 -82.51 14.02
C SER A 259 34.17 -83.98 14.35
N ALA A 260 34.46 -84.89 13.41
CA ALA A 260 35.18 -86.13 13.69
C ALA A 260 35.65 -86.82 12.39
N LYS A 261 36.79 -87.49 12.53
CA LYS A 261 37.46 -88.39 11.57
C LYS A 261 36.56 -89.48 11.01
#